data_AF-A0A8E2B0U8-F1
#
_entry.id   AF-A0A8E2B0U8-F1
#
_cell.length_a   1.000
_cell.length_b   1.000
_cell.length_c   1.000
_cell.angle_alpha   90.00
_cell.angle_beta   90.00
_cell.angle_gamma   90.00
#
_symmetry.space_group_name_H-M   'P 1'
#
loop_
_entity.id
_entity.type
_entity.pdbx_description
1 polymer ?
#
loop_
_entity_poly.entity_id
_entity_poly.type
_entity_poly.pdbx_seq_one_letter_code
_entity_poly.pdbx_strand_id
1 'polypeptide(L)'
;MGGNAFKVHLPNASFQRMSPRVYYTLKAALKTRLLKCYDVVETPAEAPEKPDHGDIDFLVAYPRPGLTDNTLQEQMKSRYSIMQPGFRTSNFAIPLHAFLPELLHADAKGAPSNAPETEEYCQADVHVCPDKDTLDRLLFVQSYGDMMQILGIMARGIGLSFGQNGLKLADPLPTSPPMTFYLSISLSHILDFYGLNIDRWRQGFNTQRELFNWVISSRLFDAHRIMQYSDAQTSKAKLLKDRMIYQNFIIYIKEQLEAGAAAGLNIGVEDALRFFGKEVEYNAVLENDRARRRAKELLNGVMLQELTGLKGMPVKLLSDGIKQRLEEAWSCENVTTYESQEAVQGYSAPLLWEIAVAEKSEEEVRAMVLRVKEEMQAAGQLDFDWKAAKARKEQRKMEVDHNVGAI
;
A
#
# COMPACT_ATOMS: atom_id res chain seq x y z
N MET A 1 16.48 -21.61 -7.59
CA MET A 1 16.56 -21.51 -9.07
C MET A 1 16.12 -20.12 -9.48
N GLY A 2 16.86 -19.47 -10.39
CA GLY A 2 16.40 -18.25 -11.06
C GLY A 2 15.33 -18.58 -12.12
N GLY A 3 14.85 -17.58 -12.87
CA GLY A 3 14.00 -17.84 -14.03
C GLY A 3 12.52 -18.09 -13.72
N ASN A 4 12.04 -17.80 -12.51
CA ASN A 4 10.65 -18.03 -12.13
C ASN A 4 9.66 -17.33 -13.08
N ALA A 5 10.00 -16.15 -13.58
CA ALA A 5 9.20 -15.40 -14.55
C ALA A 5 9.06 -16.13 -15.89
N PHE A 6 10.05 -16.96 -16.26
CA PHE A 6 10.15 -17.59 -17.58
C PHE A 6 9.77 -19.07 -17.59
N LYS A 7 9.44 -19.69 -16.46
CA LYS A 7 9.13 -21.13 -16.35
C LYS A 7 8.08 -21.61 -17.36
N VAL A 8 7.08 -20.79 -17.66
CA VAL A 8 6.00 -21.12 -18.61
C VAL A 8 6.45 -20.90 -20.06
N HIS A 9 7.20 -19.84 -20.32
CA HIS A 9 7.55 -19.40 -21.67
C HIS A 9 8.83 -20.05 -22.23
N LEU A 10 9.73 -20.47 -21.35
CA LEU A 10 11.01 -21.09 -21.66
C LEU A 10 11.23 -22.35 -20.81
N PRO A 11 10.40 -23.41 -20.97
CA PRO A 11 10.44 -24.59 -20.10
C PRO A 11 11.76 -25.38 -20.18
N ASN A 12 12.50 -25.23 -21.29
CA ASN A 12 13.77 -25.92 -21.53
C ASN A 12 15.00 -25.01 -21.30
N ALA A 13 14.81 -23.75 -20.89
CA ALA A 13 15.93 -22.84 -20.63
C ALA A 13 16.52 -23.08 -19.24
N SER A 14 17.86 -23.02 -19.15
CA SER A 14 18.57 -23.15 -17.88
C SER A 14 18.82 -21.79 -17.25
N PHE A 15 18.26 -21.56 -16.07
CA PHE A 15 18.51 -20.38 -15.23
C PHE A 15 19.28 -20.79 -13.97
N GLN A 16 20.58 -21.02 -14.13
CA GLN A 16 21.45 -21.46 -13.05
C GLN A 16 21.62 -20.36 -11.99
N ARG A 17 21.92 -20.78 -10.75
CA ARG A 17 22.31 -19.83 -9.69
C ARG A 17 23.67 -19.23 -10.03
N MET A 18 23.80 -17.92 -9.89
CA MET A 18 25.03 -17.19 -10.16
C MET A 18 25.90 -17.15 -8.90
N SER A 19 27.20 -17.43 -9.06
CA SER A 19 28.18 -17.13 -8.01
C SER A 19 28.24 -15.61 -7.75
N PRO A 20 28.69 -15.16 -6.56
CA PRO A 20 28.78 -13.73 -6.26
C PRO A 20 29.58 -12.96 -7.31
N ARG A 21 30.68 -13.55 -7.79
CA ARG A 21 31.51 -12.94 -8.83
C ARG A 21 30.76 -12.75 -10.16
N VAL A 22 30.09 -13.79 -10.66
CA VAL A 22 29.28 -13.69 -11.90
C VAL A 22 28.17 -12.65 -11.73
N TYR A 23 27.46 -12.71 -10.60
CA TYR A 23 26.38 -11.79 -10.26
C TYR A 23 26.87 -10.32 -10.26
N TYR A 24 27.94 -9.99 -9.55
CA TYR A 24 28.43 -8.61 -9.45
C TYR A 24 28.97 -8.08 -10.78
N THR A 25 29.62 -8.93 -11.59
CA THR A 25 30.07 -8.56 -12.94
C THR A 25 28.88 -8.22 -13.84
N LEU A 26 27.87 -9.09 -13.89
CA LEU A 26 26.66 -8.86 -14.69
C LEU A 26 25.88 -7.65 -14.19
N LYS A 27 25.73 -7.50 -12.87
CA LYS A 27 25.06 -6.35 -12.26
C LYS A 27 25.71 -5.03 -12.67
N ALA A 28 27.04 -4.94 -12.65
CA ALA A 28 27.77 -3.75 -13.08
C ALA A 28 27.62 -3.46 -14.58
N ALA A 29 27.72 -4.50 -15.42
CA ALA A 29 27.58 -4.37 -16.86
C ALA A 29 26.16 -3.93 -17.27
N LEU A 30 25.14 -4.53 -16.65
CA LEU A 30 23.73 -4.18 -16.88
C LEU A 30 23.38 -2.81 -16.33
N LYS A 31 23.87 -2.43 -15.14
CA LYS A 31 23.68 -1.07 -14.59
C LYS A 31 24.18 0.00 -15.57
N THR A 32 25.36 -0.20 -16.14
CA THR A 32 25.96 0.72 -17.13
C THR A 32 25.09 0.88 -18.39
N ARG A 33 24.42 -0.20 -18.81
CA ARG A 33 23.52 -0.21 -19.97
C ARG A 33 22.20 0.47 -19.65
N LEU A 34 21.61 0.16 -18.49
CA LEU A 34 20.36 0.77 -18.02
C LEU A 34 20.50 2.29 -17.80
N LEU A 35 21.68 2.80 -17.42
CA LEU A 35 21.92 4.25 -17.31
C LEU A 35 21.80 5.00 -18.65
N LYS A 36 21.83 4.29 -19.78
CA LYS A 36 21.53 4.83 -21.11
C LYS A 36 20.03 4.88 -21.40
N CYS A 37 19.20 4.20 -20.60
CA CYS A 37 17.75 4.14 -20.72
C CYS A 37 17.06 5.02 -19.67
N TYR A 38 17.63 5.12 -18.47
CA TYR A 38 17.05 5.81 -17.32
C TYR A 38 18.07 6.77 -16.69
N ASP A 39 17.62 7.87 -16.10
CA ASP A 39 18.50 8.79 -15.38
C ASP A 39 18.91 8.23 -14.00
N VAL A 40 18.05 7.42 -13.38
CA VAL A 40 18.33 6.77 -12.09
C VAL A 40 18.23 5.26 -12.25
N VAL A 41 19.28 4.55 -11.82
CA VAL A 41 19.35 3.09 -11.82
C VAL A 41 20.02 2.63 -10.53
N GLU A 42 19.27 1.95 -9.69
CA GLU A 42 19.77 1.40 -8.43
C GLU A 42 19.42 -0.07 -8.27
N THR A 43 20.11 -0.72 -7.34
CA THR A 43 19.88 -2.12 -6.99
C THR A 43 19.74 -2.21 -5.48
N PRO A 44 18.71 -2.89 -4.95
CA PRO A 44 18.63 -3.15 -3.52
C PRO A 44 19.90 -3.83 -3.01
N ALA A 45 20.28 -3.55 -1.76
CA ALA A 45 21.42 -4.21 -1.15
C ALA A 45 21.11 -5.70 -0.92
N GLU A 46 22.03 -6.58 -1.29
CA GLU A 46 21.88 -8.01 -1.11
C GLU A 46 22.01 -8.39 0.37
N ALA A 47 21.38 -9.51 0.75
CA ALA A 47 21.64 -10.08 2.07
C ALA A 47 23.13 -10.44 2.21
N PRO A 48 23.79 -10.08 3.32
CA PRO A 48 25.19 -10.41 3.53
C PRO A 48 25.41 -11.92 3.55
N GLU A 49 26.59 -12.34 3.11
CA GLU A 49 27.04 -13.75 3.12
C GLU A 49 26.19 -14.70 2.25
N LYS A 50 25.39 -14.15 1.32
CA LYS A 50 24.62 -14.94 0.36
C LYS A 50 25.58 -15.73 -0.56
N PRO A 51 25.47 -17.07 -0.64
CA PRO A 51 26.43 -17.89 -1.38
C PRO A 51 26.20 -17.84 -2.89
N ASP A 52 24.98 -17.53 -3.33
CA ASP A 52 24.60 -17.46 -4.74
C ASP A 52 23.36 -16.57 -4.98
N HIS A 53 23.11 -16.20 -6.24
CA HIS A 53 22.03 -15.30 -6.66
C HIS A 53 21.17 -15.95 -7.75
N GLY A 54 19.86 -15.67 -7.76
CA GLY A 54 18.94 -16.24 -8.76
C GLY A 54 18.68 -15.31 -9.94
N ASP A 55 18.71 -14.03 -9.65
CA ASP A 55 18.24 -12.91 -10.46
C ASP A 55 19.02 -11.66 -10.07
N ILE A 56 18.86 -10.60 -10.87
CA ILE A 56 19.40 -9.27 -10.62
C ILE A 56 18.25 -8.28 -10.65
N ASP A 57 17.94 -7.67 -9.52
CA ASP A 57 16.88 -6.66 -9.40
C ASP A 57 17.42 -5.24 -9.60
N PHE A 58 16.80 -4.51 -10.52
CA PHE A 58 17.02 -3.08 -10.76
C PHE A 58 15.76 -2.29 -10.46
N LEU A 59 15.93 -1.20 -9.72
CA LEU A 59 14.94 -0.14 -9.57
C LEU A 59 15.39 1.05 -10.43
N VAL A 60 14.51 1.54 -11.29
CA VAL A 60 14.83 2.62 -12.23
C VAL A 60 13.79 3.73 -12.15
N ALA A 61 14.18 4.96 -12.41
CA ALA A 61 13.28 6.10 -12.50
C ALA A 61 13.72 7.07 -13.60
N TYR A 62 12.77 7.89 -14.06
CA TYR A 62 12.99 8.91 -15.09
C TYR A 62 13.50 8.30 -16.42
N PRO A 63 12.63 7.66 -17.21
CA PRO A 63 13.01 7.12 -18.51
C PRO A 63 13.46 8.25 -19.44
N ARG A 64 14.57 8.02 -20.16
CA ARG A 64 15.11 8.98 -21.12
C ARG A 64 14.21 9.12 -22.36
N PRO A 65 14.20 10.29 -23.02
CA PRO A 65 13.41 10.49 -24.23
C PRO A 65 13.73 9.46 -25.32
N GLY A 66 12.69 8.94 -25.97
CA GLY A 66 12.83 7.95 -27.05
C GLY A 66 13.08 6.52 -26.57
N LEU A 67 13.04 6.24 -25.26
CA LEU A 67 13.06 4.88 -24.75
C LEU A 67 11.84 4.11 -25.25
N THR A 68 12.09 2.98 -25.91
CA THR A 68 11.10 2.01 -26.35
C THR A 68 11.44 0.62 -25.81
N ASP A 69 10.46 -0.27 -25.77
CA ASP A 69 10.65 -1.68 -25.36
C ASP A 69 11.79 -2.35 -26.14
N ASN A 70 11.88 -2.12 -27.46
CA ASN A 70 12.96 -2.67 -28.30
C ASN A 70 14.32 -2.14 -27.87
N THR A 71 14.46 -0.82 -27.69
CA THR A 71 15.74 -0.23 -27.26
C THR A 71 16.16 -0.71 -25.88
N LEU A 72 15.20 -0.94 -24.97
CA LEU A 72 15.48 -1.50 -23.64
C LEU A 72 15.95 -2.96 -23.75
N GLN A 73 15.26 -3.77 -24.56
CA GLN A 73 15.62 -5.17 -24.81
C GLN A 73 17.03 -5.28 -25.41
N GLU A 74 17.37 -4.43 -26.37
CA GLU A 74 18.70 -4.32 -26.98
C GLU A 74 19.76 -3.91 -25.97
N GLN A 75 19.50 -2.89 -25.13
CA GLN A 75 20.44 -2.48 -24.09
C GLN A 75 20.70 -3.61 -23.09
N MET A 76 19.66 -4.34 -22.69
CA MET A 76 19.76 -5.48 -21.77
C MET A 76 20.43 -6.71 -22.41
N LYS A 77 20.66 -6.72 -23.73
CA LYS A 77 21.13 -7.88 -24.50
C LYS A 77 20.28 -9.13 -24.23
N SER A 78 18.99 -8.95 -23.92
CA SER A 78 18.11 -10.06 -23.57
C SER A 78 17.61 -10.75 -24.83
N ARG A 79 17.53 -12.08 -24.81
CA ARG A 79 16.92 -12.87 -25.88
C ARG A 79 15.39 -12.88 -25.79
N TYR A 80 14.89 -12.89 -24.56
CA TYR A 80 13.46 -12.87 -24.25
C TYR A 80 13.18 -11.84 -23.17
N SER A 81 12.01 -11.21 -23.24
CA SER A 81 11.54 -10.25 -22.25
C SER A 81 10.04 -10.39 -22.03
N ILE A 82 9.62 -10.24 -20.78
CA ILE A 82 8.21 -10.08 -20.40
C ILE A 82 8.06 -8.63 -19.98
N MET A 83 7.61 -7.79 -20.92
CA MET A 83 7.45 -6.36 -20.70
C MET A 83 6.16 -6.06 -19.94
N GLN A 84 6.22 -5.09 -19.03
CA GLN A 84 5.06 -4.57 -18.32
C GLN A 84 4.99 -3.05 -18.49
N PRO A 85 3.82 -2.50 -18.85
CA PRO A 85 3.67 -1.06 -19.05
C PRO A 85 3.61 -0.31 -17.71
N GLY A 86 4.06 0.95 -17.74
CA GLY A 86 3.97 1.87 -16.60
C GLY A 86 4.94 1.54 -15.47
N PHE A 87 4.51 1.77 -14.23
CA PHE A 87 5.34 1.62 -13.03
C PHE A 87 5.33 0.18 -12.50
N ARG A 88 5.83 -0.76 -13.32
CA ARG A 88 5.81 -2.20 -13.05
C ARG A 88 7.16 -2.85 -13.34
N THR A 89 7.31 -4.10 -12.92
CA THR A 89 8.51 -4.91 -13.18
C THR A 89 8.41 -5.58 -14.53
N SER A 90 9.38 -5.33 -15.40
CA SER A 90 9.63 -6.13 -16.60
C SER A 90 10.75 -7.14 -16.33
N ASN A 91 10.63 -8.35 -16.88
CA ASN A 91 11.60 -9.43 -16.67
C ASN A 91 12.38 -9.70 -17.95
N PHE A 92 13.69 -9.96 -17.84
CA PHE A 92 14.59 -10.16 -18.96
C PHE A 92 15.37 -11.47 -18.80
N ALA A 93 15.35 -12.31 -19.83
CA ALA A 93 16.19 -13.50 -19.94
C ALA A 93 17.41 -13.16 -20.80
N ILE A 94 18.58 -13.15 -20.17
CA ILE A 94 19.83 -12.67 -20.76
C ILE A 94 20.76 -13.87 -20.93
N PRO A 95 21.15 -14.22 -22.17
CA PRO A 95 22.11 -15.28 -22.39
C PRO A 95 23.45 -14.92 -21.72
N LEU A 96 24.01 -15.81 -20.90
CA LEU A 96 25.29 -15.58 -20.22
C LEU A 96 26.41 -15.32 -21.23
N HIS A 97 26.34 -15.95 -22.41
CA HIS A 97 27.35 -15.78 -23.43
C HIS A 97 27.44 -14.34 -23.98
N ALA A 98 26.37 -13.56 -23.85
CA ALA A 98 26.29 -12.18 -24.32
C ALA A 98 27.21 -11.22 -23.54
N PHE A 99 27.74 -11.66 -22.40
CA PHE A 99 28.66 -10.94 -21.52
C PHE A 99 29.96 -11.72 -21.28
N LEU A 100 30.33 -12.67 -22.16
CA LEU A 100 31.58 -13.41 -22.04
C LEU A 100 32.83 -12.53 -21.91
N PRO A 101 33.01 -11.43 -22.67
CA PRO A 101 34.17 -10.58 -22.49
C PRO A 101 34.28 -10.06 -21.05
N GLU A 102 33.17 -9.56 -20.50
CA GLU A 102 33.09 -9.06 -19.12
C GLU A 102 33.33 -10.17 -18.08
N LEU A 103 32.83 -11.39 -18.34
CA LEU A 103 33.01 -12.55 -17.46
C LEU A 103 34.43 -13.13 -17.54
N LEU A 104 35.04 -13.18 -18.73
CA LEU A 104 36.39 -13.70 -19.00
C LEU A 104 37.49 -12.74 -18.53
N HIS A 105 37.29 -11.42 -18.61
CA HIS A 105 38.23 -10.45 -18.02
C HIS A 105 38.30 -10.55 -16.49
N ALA A 106 37.29 -11.14 -15.86
CA ALA A 106 37.35 -11.47 -14.44
C ALA A 106 38.07 -12.83 -14.19
N ASP A 107 38.28 -13.67 -15.21
CA ASP A 107 38.91 -15.00 -15.17
C ASP A 107 40.29 -15.02 -15.85
N ALA A 108 41.33 -14.57 -15.12
CA ALA A 108 42.67 -15.08 -15.37
C ALA A 108 42.87 -16.40 -14.61
N LYS A 109 42.13 -17.45 -15.00
CA LYS A 109 42.49 -18.89 -14.93
C LYS A 109 41.28 -19.80 -15.22
N GLY A 110 41.34 -20.49 -16.36
CA GLY A 110 40.57 -21.70 -16.63
C GLY A 110 39.43 -21.51 -17.63
N ALA A 111 39.75 -21.50 -18.93
CA ALA A 111 38.75 -21.64 -19.98
C ALA A 111 38.18 -23.08 -19.97
N PRO A 112 36.85 -23.27 -19.91
CA PRO A 112 36.26 -24.54 -20.29
C PRO A 112 36.25 -24.63 -21.82
N SER A 113 36.99 -25.60 -22.37
CA SER A 113 36.79 -26.07 -23.74
C SER A 113 35.55 -26.94 -23.75
N ASN A 114 34.44 -26.40 -24.25
CA ASN A 114 33.34 -27.04 -24.99
C ASN A 114 32.10 -26.15 -24.90
N ALA A 115 31.52 -25.79 -26.04
CA ALA A 115 30.29 -25.01 -26.08
C ALA A 115 29.14 -25.84 -25.47
N PRO A 116 28.39 -25.30 -24.49
CA PRO A 116 27.27 -26.04 -23.90
C PRO A 116 26.15 -26.25 -24.92
N GLU A 117 25.58 -27.46 -24.97
CA GLU A 117 24.46 -27.84 -25.84
C GLU A 117 23.13 -27.13 -25.48
N THR A 118 23.07 -26.47 -24.32
CA THR A 118 21.90 -25.71 -23.85
C THR A 118 22.29 -24.27 -23.56
N GLU A 119 21.47 -23.33 -24.04
CA GLU A 119 21.71 -21.90 -23.82
C GLU A 119 21.38 -21.53 -22.37
N GLU A 120 22.38 -21.01 -21.66
CA GLU A 120 22.26 -20.61 -20.26
C GLU A 120 21.89 -19.14 -20.12
N TYR A 121 20.96 -18.86 -19.21
CA TYR A 121 20.40 -17.54 -18.99
C TYR A 121 20.60 -17.07 -17.54
N CYS A 122 20.77 -15.77 -17.37
CA CYS A 122 20.43 -15.09 -16.12
C CYS A 122 19.11 -14.32 -16.28
N GLN A 123 18.38 -14.18 -15.17
CA GLN A 123 17.21 -13.31 -15.10
C GLN A 123 17.64 -11.94 -14.55
N ALA A 124 17.19 -10.87 -15.21
CA ALA A 124 17.25 -9.52 -14.66
C ALA A 124 15.85 -8.93 -14.62
N ASP A 125 15.49 -8.31 -13.50
CA ASP A 125 14.20 -7.69 -13.27
C ASP A 125 14.39 -6.17 -13.21
N VAL A 126 13.60 -5.43 -13.99
CA VAL A 126 13.67 -3.96 -14.04
C VAL A 126 12.33 -3.40 -13.63
N HIS A 127 12.27 -2.82 -12.44
CA HIS A 127 11.08 -2.18 -11.89
C HIS A 127 11.14 -0.67 -12.11
N VAL A 128 10.20 -0.15 -12.89
CA VAL A 128 10.08 1.29 -13.15
C VAL A 128 9.32 1.96 -12.00
N CYS A 129 9.97 2.90 -11.33
CA CYS A 129 9.39 3.71 -10.26
C CYS A 129 8.83 5.02 -10.82
N PRO A 130 7.73 5.55 -10.25
CA PRO A 130 7.16 6.84 -10.66
C PRO A 130 8.08 8.02 -10.36
N ASP A 131 8.81 7.96 -9.25
CA ASP A 131 9.65 9.04 -8.74
C ASP A 131 10.79 8.48 -7.87
N LYS A 132 11.70 9.38 -7.48
CA LYS A 132 12.87 9.05 -6.64
C LYS A 132 12.47 8.61 -5.23
N ASP A 133 11.41 9.17 -4.66
CA ASP A 133 10.99 8.85 -3.29
C ASP A 133 10.43 7.43 -3.19
N THR A 134 9.69 7.00 -4.21
CA THR A 134 9.21 5.63 -4.35
C THR A 134 10.37 4.67 -4.55
N LEU A 135 11.34 5.05 -5.39
CA LEU A 135 12.56 4.27 -5.61
C LEU A 135 13.33 4.06 -4.29
N ASP A 136 13.58 5.12 -3.51
CA ASP A 136 14.34 5.04 -2.25
C ASP A 136 13.67 4.15 -1.21
N ARG A 137 12.35 4.24 -1.13
CA ARG A 137 11.55 3.37 -0.27
C ARG A 137 11.62 1.91 -0.70
N LEU A 138 11.53 1.64 -2.01
CA LEU A 138 11.62 0.28 -2.53
C LEU A 138 13.03 -0.29 -2.35
N LEU A 139 14.09 0.52 -2.48
CA LEU A 139 15.46 0.12 -2.16
C LEU A 139 15.56 -0.39 -0.73
N PHE A 140 14.96 0.32 0.22
CA PHE A 140 14.92 -0.10 1.61
C PHE A 140 14.14 -1.40 1.80
N VAL A 141 12.91 -1.44 1.30
CA VAL A 141 11.97 -2.57 1.50
C VAL A 141 12.48 -3.87 0.86
N GLN A 142 13.23 -3.78 -0.24
CA GLN A 142 13.78 -4.93 -0.94
C GLN A 142 15.21 -5.28 -0.50
N SER A 143 15.84 -4.47 0.34
CA SER A 143 17.21 -4.72 0.81
C SER A 143 17.29 -5.84 1.85
N TYR A 144 18.45 -6.51 1.88
CA TYR A 144 18.86 -7.43 2.93
C TYR A 144 17.93 -8.64 3.15
N GLY A 145 17.29 -9.11 2.08
CA GLY A 145 16.47 -10.33 2.11
C GLY A 145 15.19 -10.16 2.92
N ASP A 146 15.17 -10.72 4.14
CA ASP A 146 13.98 -10.74 5.00
C ASP A 146 13.91 -9.59 6.01
N MET A 147 14.82 -8.61 5.92
CA MET A 147 14.89 -7.48 6.85
C MET A 147 13.53 -6.78 6.99
N MET A 148 12.88 -6.44 5.87
CA MET A 148 11.59 -5.76 5.91
C MET A 148 10.49 -6.60 6.59
N GLN A 149 10.49 -7.92 6.39
CA GLN A 149 9.53 -8.82 7.02
C GLN A 149 9.75 -8.86 8.54
N ILE A 150 11.01 -8.86 8.99
CA ILE A 150 11.36 -8.78 10.42
C ILE A 150 10.92 -7.43 11.01
N LEU A 151 11.21 -6.30 10.35
CA LEU A 151 10.74 -4.99 10.79
C LEU A 151 9.21 -4.90 10.84
N GLY A 152 8.53 -5.57 9.91
CA GLY A 152 7.07 -5.66 9.89
C GLY A 152 6.48 -6.48 11.04
N ILE A 153 7.16 -7.53 11.50
CA ILE A 153 6.77 -8.29 12.70
C ILE A 153 6.84 -7.40 13.95
N MET A 154 7.93 -6.63 14.09
CA MET A 154 8.08 -5.68 15.20
C MET A 154 6.96 -4.62 15.21
N ALA A 155 6.64 -4.02 14.05
CA ALA A 155 5.51 -3.10 13.93
C ALA A 155 4.18 -3.77 14.32
N ARG A 156 3.93 -5.00 13.86
CA ARG A 156 2.66 -5.68 14.15
C ARG A 156 2.48 -5.94 15.64
N GLY A 157 3.58 -6.17 16.37
CA GLY A 157 3.57 -6.32 17.82
C GLY A 157 3.01 -5.11 18.57
N ILE A 158 3.01 -3.92 17.97
CA ILE A 158 2.50 -2.67 18.57
C ILE A 158 1.26 -2.11 17.84
N GLY A 159 0.59 -2.94 17.03
CA GLY A 159 -0.63 -2.53 16.30
C GLY A 159 -0.36 -1.76 15.00
N LEU A 160 0.86 -1.78 14.47
CA LEU A 160 1.23 -1.09 13.22
C LEU A 160 1.57 -2.07 12.09
N SER A 161 1.59 -1.57 10.86
CA SER A 161 1.99 -2.31 9.67
C SER A 161 2.93 -1.46 8.83
N PHE A 162 4.15 -1.96 8.64
CA PHE A 162 5.17 -1.33 7.83
C PHE A 162 5.37 -2.12 6.54
N GLY A 163 5.44 -1.45 5.40
CA GLY A 163 5.71 -2.08 4.10
C GLY A 163 5.99 -1.07 2.99
N GLN A 164 5.76 -1.49 1.74
CA GLN A 164 6.05 -0.70 0.53
C GLN A 164 5.30 0.63 0.45
N ASN A 165 4.21 0.83 1.18
CA ASN A 165 3.44 2.08 1.17
C ASN A 165 3.72 2.94 2.42
N GLY A 166 4.77 2.62 3.18
CA GLY A 166 5.07 3.29 4.45
C GLY A 166 4.45 2.59 5.66
N LEU A 167 4.28 3.35 6.73
CA LEU A 167 3.80 2.90 8.03
C LEU A 167 2.35 3.31 8.23
N LYS A 168 1.51 2.37 8.66
CA LYS A 168 0.09 2.57 8.89
C LYS A 168 -0.38 1.80 10.12
N LEU A 169 -1.61 2.06 10.57
CA LEU A 169 -2.28 1.17 11.51
C LEU A 169 -2.43 -0.21 10.87
N ALA A 170 -2.22 -1.25 11.67
CA ALA A 170 -2.29 -2.61 11.17
C ALA A 170 -3.73 -3.03 10.88
N ASP A 171 -4.65 -2.60 11.73
CA ASP A 171 -6.08 -2.77 11.54
C ASP A 171 -6.68 -1.45 11.05
N PRO A 172 -7.57 -1.48 10.05
CA PRO A 172 -8.21 -0.26 9.55
C PRO A 172 -9.08 0.36 10.65
N LEU A 173 -9.31 1.66 10.55
CA LEU A 173 -10.27 2.34 11.41
C LEU A 173 -11.67 1.74 11.21
N PRO A 174 -12.46 1.62 12.28
CA PRO A 174 -13.81 1.06 12.26
C PRO A 174 -14.83 2.05 11.67
N THR A 175 -14.52 2.63 10.52
CA THR A 175 -15.39 3.51 9.74
C THR A 175 -16.27 2.68 8.78
N SER A 176 -17.27 3.32 8.17
CA SER A 176 -18.10 2.70 7.12
C SER A 176 -17.97 3.44 5.78
N PRO A 177 -17.18 2.94 4.81
CA PRO A 177 -16.39 1.68 4.84
C PRO A 177 -15.12 1.78 5.72
N PRO A 178 -14.51 0.65 6.13
CA PRO A 178 -13.28 0.66 6.92
C PRO A 178 -12.14 1.39 6.21
N MET A 179 -11.47 2.28 6.93
CA MET A 179 -10.45 3.16 6.35
C MET A 179 -9.05 2.73 6.78
N THR A 180 -8.13 2.63 5.81
CA THR A 180 -6.70 2.48 6.12
C THR A 180 -6.16 3.83 6.58
N PHE A 181 -5.50 3.86 7.75
CA PHE A 181 -4.94 5.08 8.31
C PHE A 181 -3.40 5.06 8.27
N TYR A 182 -2.82 5.92 7.44
CA TYR A 182 -1.37 6.02 7.26
C TYR A 182 -0.76 7.00 8.27
N LEU A 183 0.34 6.59 8.89
CA LEU A 183 1.09 7.43 9.83
C LEU A 183 2.18 8.22 9.11
N SER A 184 2.92 7.56 8.22
CA SER A 184 4.00 8.20 7.48
C SER A 184 4.34 7.43 6.21
N ILE A 185 4.72 8.18 5.18
CA ILE A 185 5.40 7.68 3.97
C ILE A 185 6.86 8.16 3.91
N SER A 186 7.39 8.81 4.93
CA SER A 186 8.81 9.19 4.94
C SER A 186 9.63 8.08 5.58
N LEU A 187 10.54 7.47 4.81
CA LEU A 187 11.38 6.38 5.33
C LEU A 187 12.24 6.85 6.51
N SER A 188 12.83 8.04 6.44
CA SER A 188 13.62 8.59 7.56
C SER A 188 12.77 8.75 8.80
N HIS A 189 11.58 9.35 8.69
CA HIS A 189 10.69 9.56 9.83
C HIS A 189 10.20 8.23 10.44
N ILE A 190 9.99 7.20 9.60
CA ILE A 190 9.65 5.85 10.07
C ILE A 190 10.84 5.22 10.81
N LEU A 191 12.05 5.31 10.28
CA LEU A 191 13.24 4.76 10.95
C LEU A 191 13.57 5.49 12.24
N ASP A 192 13.35 6.81 12.30
CA ASP A 192 13.45 7.59 13.52
C ASP A 192 12.49 7.04 14.58
N PHE A 193 11.23 6.76 14.23
CA PHE A 193 10.28 6.10 15.15
C PHE A 193 10.76 4.71 15.59
N TYR A 194 11.34 3.92 14.70
CA TYR A 194 11.95 2.64 15.07
C TYR A 194 13.21 2.81 15.93
N GLY A 195 13.81 4.01 16.00
CA GLY A 195 15.11 4.23 16.64
C GLY A 195 16.27 3.64 15.84
N LEU A 196 16.09 3.45 14.54
CA LEU A 196 17.08 2.84 13.65
C LEU A 196 17.88 3.91 12.90
N ASN A 197 19.19 3.77 12.90
CA ASN A 197 20.08 4.71 12.23
C ASN A 197 20.09 4.46 10.71
N ILE A 198 19.52 5.40 9.94
CA ILE A 198 19.45 5.31 8.47
C ILE A 198 20.83 5.38 7.80
N ASP A 199 21.79 6.13 8.36
CA ASP A 199 23.13 6.24 7.80
C ASP A 199 23.90 4.93 7.97
N ARG A 200 23.68 4.21 9.07
CA ARG A 200 24.23 2.85 9.24
C ARG A 200 23.68 1.90 8.18
N TRP A 201 22.39 1.99 7.86
CA TRP A 201 21.80 1.21 6.75
C TRP A 201 22.41 1.58 5.39
N ARG A 202 22.63 2.88 5.12
CA ARG A 202 23.27 3.35 3.87
C ARG A 202 24.72 2.88 3.72
N GLN A 203 25.47 2.77 4.81
CA GLN A 203 26.82 2.20 4.81
C GLN A 203 26.81 0.69 4.48
N GLY A 204 25.71 0.02 4.81
CA GLY A 204 25.50 -1.40 4.61
C GLY A 204 26.17 -2.31 5.64
N PHE A 205 25.96 -3.61 5.47
CA PHE A 205 26.36 -4.65 6.42
C PHE A 205 27.21 -5.71 5.71
N ASN A 206 28.33 -6.09 6.33
CA ASN A 206 29.22 -7.11 5.79
C ASN A 206 28.80 -8.53 6.18
N THR A 207 28.15 -8.67 7.33
CA THR A 207 27.72 -9.96 7.89
C THR A 207 26.25 -9.92 8.29
N GLN A 208 25.60 -11.08 8.36
CA GLN A 208 24.22 -11.17 8.87
C GLN A 208 24.15 -10.69 10.32
N ARG A 209 25.18 -10.94 11.12
CA ARG A 209 25.26 -10.49 12.51
C ARG A 209 25.24 -8.98 12.64
N GLU A 210 25.95 -8.25 11.78
CA GLU A 210 25.89 -6.77 11.75
C GLU A 210 24.49 -6.27 11.42
N LEU A 211 23.82 -6.87 10.43
CA LEU A 211 22.44 -6.56 10.08
C LEU A 211 21.50 -6.83 11.26
N PHE A 212 21.63 -7.99 11.91
CA PHE A 212 20.77 -8.37 13.03
C PHE A 212 20.98 -7.45 14.23
N ASN A 213 22.23 -7.08 14.54
CA ASN A 213 22.54 -6.09 15.56
C ASN A 213 21.83 -4.75 15.31
N TRP A 214 21.83 -4.28 14.06
CA TRP A 214 21.11 -3.07 13.68
C TRP A 214 19.60 -3.25 13.82
N VAL A 215 19.04 -4.39 13.41
CA VAL A 215 17.59 -4.66 13.55
C VAL A 215 17.17 -4.67 15.03
N ILE A 216 17.92 -5.35 15.91
CA ILE A 216 17.57 -5.44 17.34
C ILE A 216 17.87 -4.17 18.13
N SER A 217 18.64 -3.22 17.58
CA SER A 217 18.82 -1.89 18.20
C SER A 217 17.58 -1.01 18.05
N SER A 218 16.57 -1.47 17.30
CA SER A 218 15.25 -0.85 17.25
C SER A 218 14.64 -0.75 18.64
N ARG A 219 14.04 0.40 18.96
CA ARG A 219 13.26 0.58 20.20
C ARG A 219 12.00 -0.30 20.25
N LEU A 220 11.57 -0.83 19.09
CA LEU A 220 10.41 -1.73 18.94
C LEU A 220 10.78 -3.20 19.08
N PHE A 221 12.06 -3.52 19.28
CA PHE A 221 12.52 -4.89 19.41
C PHE A 221 11.97 -5.53 20.69
N ASP A 222 11.35 -6.70 20.53
CA ASP A 222 10.89 -7.56 21.61
C ASP A 222 11.12 -9.01 21.19
N ALA A 223 12.10 -9.66 21.84
CA ALA A 223 12.49 -11.02 21.52
C ALA A 223 11.34 -12.02 21.73
N HIS A 224 10.54 -11.85 22.79
CA HIS A 224 9.43 -12.76 23.10
C HIS A 224 8.32 -12.66 22.04
N ARG A 225 7.95 -11.45 21.60
CA ARG A 225 6.94 -11.27 20.55
C ARG A 225 7.38 -11.87 19.22
N ILE A 226 8.66 -11.73 18.86
CA ILE A 226 9.22 -12.34 17.65
C ILE A 226 9.17 -13.86 17.73
N MET A 227 9.55 -14.45 18.86
CA MET A 227 9.48 -15.90 19.07
C MET A 227 8.03 -16.41 19.00
N GLN A 228 7.10 -15.74 19.66
CA GLN A 228 5.66 -16.08 19.58
C GLN A 228 5.13 -16.05 18.15
N TYR A 229 5.53 -15.04 17.35
CA TYR A 229 5.15 -14.95 15.94
C TYR A 229 5.72 -16.11 15.12
N SER A 230 6.99 -16.46 15.37
CA SER A 230 7.65 -17.59 14.70
C SER A 230 6.97 -18.93 15.03
N ASP A 231 6.53 -19.11 16.27
CA ASP A 231 5.89 -20.36 16.71
C ASP A 231 4.42 -20.44 16.28
N ALA A 232 3.80 -19.31 15.94
CA ALA A 232 2.42 -19.27 15.48
C ALA A 232 2.21 -20.12 14.21
N GLN A 233 1.11 -20.88 14.17
CA GLN A 233 0.75 -21.76 13.05
C GLN A 233 0.06 -21.02 11.88
N THR A 234 0.44 -19.76 11.63
CA THR A 234 -0.12 -18.97 10.53
C THR A 234 0.56 -19.31 9.21
N SER A 235 -0.17 -19.20 8.09
CA SER A 235 0.40 -19.44 6.75
C SER A 235 1.60 -18.54 6.46
N LYS A 236 1.58 -17.29 6.95
CA LYS A 236 2.68 -16.34 6.79
C LYS A 236 3.91 -16.74 7.60
N ALA A 237 3.73 -17.21 8.84
CA ALA A 237 4.84 -17.72 9.65
C ALA A 237 5.47 -18.97 9.02
N LYS A 238 4.67 -19.88 8.45
CA LYS A 238 5.17 -21.05 7.72
C LYS A 238 6.02 -20.67 6.51
N LEU A 239 5.58 -19.71 5.70
CA LEU A 239 6.34 -19.23 4.54
C LEU A 239 7.69 -18.60 4.92
N LEU A 240 7.75 -17.89 6.04
CA LEU A 240 9.00 -17.29 6.52
C LEU A 240 9.96 -18.33 7.07
N LYS A 241 9.45 -19.44 7.63
CA LYS A 241 10.29 -20.54 8.12
C LYS A 241 11.13 -21.18 7.05
N ASP A 242 10.77 -21.11 5.77
CA ASP A 242 11.57 -21.67 4.69
C ASP A 242 12.68 -20.73 4.19
N ARG A 243 12.76 -19.50 4.74
CA ARG A 243 13.71 -18.49 4.30
C ARG A 243 14.95 -18.44 5.20
N MET A 244 16.11 -18.59 4.58
CA MET A 244 17.40 -18.74 5.29
C MET A 244 17.75 -17.54 6.19
N ILE A 245 17.56 -16.30 5.73
CA ILE A 245 17.90 -15.10 6.53
C ILE A 245 17.00 -15.00 7.76
N TYR A 246 15.70 -15.23 7.60
CA TYR A 246 14.78 -15.27 8.72
C TYR A 246 15.11 -16.39 9.72
N GLN A 247 15.42 -17.61 9.25
CA GLN A 247 15.86 -18.71 10.13
C GLN A 247 17.10 -18.33 10.95
N ASN A 248 18.12 -17.77 10.29
CA ASN A 248 19.35 -17.33 10.94
C ASN A 248 19.08 -16.23 11.96
N PHE A 249 18.14 -15.32 11.68
CA PHE A 249 17.70 -14.31 12.64
C PHE A 249 17.03 -14.95 13.87
N ILE A 250 16.16 -15.95 13.70
CA ILE A 250 15.53 -16.64 14.83
C ILE A 250 16.57 -17.38 15.69
N ILE A 251 17.58 -18.03 15.09
CA ILE A 251 18.70 -18.63 15.83
C ILE A 251 19.43 -17.55 16.63
N TYR A 252 19.74 -16.41 15.99
CA TYR A 252 20.38 -15.28 16.63
C TYR A 252 19.58 -14.75 17.83
N ILE A 253 18.25 -14.61 17.71
CA ILE A 253 17.39 -14.15 18.82
C ILE A 253 17.41 -15.14 20.00
N LYS A 254 17.47 -16.45 19.75
CA LYS A 254 17.58 -17.44 20.83
C LYS A 254 18.88 -17.25 21.63
N GLU A 255 20.00 -17.04 20.95
CA GLU A 255 21.29 -16.73 21.59
C GLU A 255 21.19 -15.44 22.44
N GLN A 256 20.50 -14.42 21.94
CA GLN A 256 20.31 -13.16 22.68
C GLN A 256 19.43 -13.33 23.91
N LEU A 257 18.38 -14.15 23.84
CA LEU A 257 17.52 -14.47 24.98
C LEU A 257 18.28 -15.20 26.09
N GLU A 258 19.14 -16.16 25.72
CA GLU A 258 20.03 -16.85 26.67
C GLU A 258 21.02 -15.88 27.34
N ALA A 259 21.44 -14.84 26.62
CA ALA A 259 22.29 -13.76 27.13
C ALA A 259 21.52 -12.69 27.95
N GLY A 260 20.21 -12.85 28.17
CA GLY A 260 19.40 -11.95 29.00
C GLY A 260 18.79 -10.75 28.25
N ALA A 261 18.66 -10.82 26.92
CA ALA A 261 17.96 -9.79 26.16
C ALA A 261 16.50 -9.62 26.65
N ALA A 262 16.12 -8.36 26.89
CA ALA A 262 14.91 -8.00 27.63
C ALA A 262 13.65 -7.88 26.77
N ALA A 263 12.51 -7.79 27.46
CA ALA A 263 11.23 -7.38 26.92
C ALA A 263 11.31 -5.97 26.32
N GLY A 264 10.57 -5.75 25.22
CA GLY A 264 10.55 -4.47 24.53
C GLY A 264 9.92 -3.35 25.37
N LEU A 265 10.08 -2.10 24.93
CA LEU A 265 9.34 -0.98 25.51
C LEU A 265 7.84 -1.18 25.30
N ASN A 266 7.01 -0.75 26.26
CA ASN A 266 5.57 -0.75 26.11
C ASN A 266 5.13 0.42 25.22
N ILE A 267 5.39 0.30 23.92
CA ILE A 267 5.00 1.25 22.88
C ILE A 267 3.72 0.75 22.24
N GLY A 268 2.72 1.63 22.16
CA GLY A 268 1.43 1.36 21.54
C GLY A 268 1.12 2.23 20.32
N VAL A 269 -0.11 2.09 19.83
CA VAL A 269 -0.64 2.92 18.73
C VAL A 269 -0.70 4.41 19.13
N GLU A 270 -1.02 4.71 20.39
CA GLU A 270 -1.08 6.09 20.90
C GLU A 270 0.27 6.80 20.83
N ASP A 271 1.36 6.12 21.21
CA ASP A 271 2.72 6.66 21.11
C ASP A 271 3.09 6.95 19.65
N ALA A 272 2.68 6.08 18.73
CA ALA A 272 2.91 6.29 17.30
C ALA A 272 2.11 7.49 16.78
N LEU A 273 0.82 7.59 17.13
CA LEU A 273 -0.02 8.73 16.75
C LEU A 273 0.58 10.05 17.24
N ARG A 274 1.07 10.09 18.49
CA ARG A 274 1.73 11.27 19.05
C ARG A 274 3.04 11.58 18.33
N PHE A 275 3.90 10.58 18.12
CA PHE A 275 5.18 10.76 17.43
C PHE A 275 5.01 11.33 16.03
N PHE A 276 4.03 10.83 15.26
CA PHE A 276 3.76 11.29 13.89
C PHE A 276 2.84 12.52 13.81
N GLY A 277 2.36 13.06 14.95
CA GLY A 277 1.45 14.20 14.98
C GLY A 277 0.07 13.91 14.35
N LYS A 278 -0.41 12.67 14.47
CA LYS A 278 -1.62 12.15 13.82
C LYS A 278 -2.83 12.02 14.75
N GLU A 279 -2.72 12.42 16.02
CA GLU A 279 -3.80 12.31 17.02
C GLU A 279 -5.07 13.08 16.61
N VAL A 280 -4.91 14.34 16.18
CA VAL A 280 -6.04 15.20 15.76
C VAL A 280 -6.74 14.61 14.55
N GLU A 281 -5.96 14.19 13.55
CA GLU A 281 -6.46 13.56 12.32
C GLU A 281 -7.20 12.25 12.61
N TYR A 282 -6.62 11.41 13.47
CA TYR A 282 -7.21 10.13 13.89
C TYR A 282 -8.57 10.33 14.58
N ASN A 283 -8.63 11.24 15.54
CA ASN A 283 -9.86 11.53 16.28
C ASN A 283 -10.93 12.15 15.37
N ALA A 284 -10.55 13.09 14.52
CA ALA A 284 -11.47 13.70 13.56
C ALA A 284 -12.13 12.68 12.64
N VAL A 285 -11.38 11.69 12.13
CA VAL A 285 -11.96 10.63 11.28
C VAL A 285 -12.99 9.80 12.05
N LEU A 286 -12.71 9.42 13.30
CA LEU A 286 -13.63 8.62 14.11
C LEU A 286 -14.88 9.42 14.53
N GLU A 287 -14.74 10.70 14.85
CA GLU A 287 -15.84 11.59 15.18
C GLU A 287 -16.75 11.82 13.97
N ASN A 288 -16.15 12.07 12.81
CA ASN A 288 -16.88 12.25 11.55
C ASN A 288 -17.69 11.01 11.16
N ASP A 289 -17.10 9.81 11.31
CA ASP A 289 -17.81 8.56 11.07
C ASP A 289 -18.95 8.32 12.08
N ARG A 290 -18.71 8.63 13.36
CA ARG A 290 -19.74 8.56 14.41
C ARG A 290 -20.91 9.49 14.11
N ALA A 291 -20.64 10.73 13.71
CA ALA A 291 -21.67 11.71 13.34
C ALA A 291 -22.50 11.20 12.15
N ARG A 292 -21.85 10.68 11.10
CA ARG A 292 -22.52 10.08 9.94
C ARG A 292 -23.40 8.90 10.28
N ARG A 293 -22.92 7.98 11.12
CA ARG A 293 -23.70 6.82 11.55
C ARG A 293 -24.92 7.26 12.34
N ARG A 294 -24.73 8.13 13.32
CA ARG A 294 -25.82 8.69 14.13
C ARG A 294 -26.83 9.44 13.28
N ALA A 295 -26.39 10.24 12.32
CA ALA A 295 -27.27 10.95 11.40
C ALA A 295 -28.12 10.00 10.55
N LYS A 296 -27.55 8.89 10.07
CA LYS A 296 -28.29 7.85 9.31
C LYS A 296 -29.23 7.03 10.21
N GLU A 297 -28.86 6.80 11.46
CA GLU A 297 -29.72 6.14 12.44
C GLU A 297 -30.94 7.01 12.76
N LEU A 298 -30.72 8.30 13.04
CA LEU A 298 -31.77 9.25 13.39
C LEU A 298 -32.61 9.69 12.19
N LEU A 299 -32.01 9.82 11.01
CA LEU A 299 -32.68 10.32 9.80
C LEU A 299 -32.45 9.37 8.62
N ASN A 300 -33.37 8.43 8.46
CA ASN A 300 -33.42 7.53 7.30
C ASN A 300 -34.84 7.40 6.73
N GLY A 301 -34.91 6.85 5.51
CA GLY A 301 -36.18 6.71 4.79
C GLY A 301 -37.20 5.79 5.46
N VAL A 302 -36.78 4.84 6.31
CA VAL A 302 -37.72 3.97 7.05
C VAL A 302 -38.40 4.78 8.16
N MET A 303 -37.61 5.48 8.98
CA MET A 303 -38.12 6.38 10.01
C MET A 303 -39.08 7.42 9.41
N LEU A 304 -38.68 8.07 8.30
CA LEU A 304 -39.54 9.05 7.64
C LEU A 304 -40.88 8.45 7.17
N GLN A 305 -40.87 7.23 6.64
CA GLN A 305 -42.10 6.55 6.21
C GLN A 305 -43.02 6.20 7.40
N GLU A 306 -42.45 5.64 8.46
CA GLU A 306 -43.20 5.24 9.66
C GLU A 306 -43.80 6.45 10.38
N LEU A 307 -43.02 7.53 10.52
CA LEU A 307 -43.46 8.71 11.24
C LEU A 307 -44.47 9.55 10.46
N THR A 308 -44.35 9.61 9.12
CA THR A 308 -45.14 10.54 8.30
C THR A 308 -46.25 9.88 7.48
N GLY A 309 -46.17 8.56 7.26
CA GLY A 309 -47.04 7.82 6.34
C GLY A 309 -46.76 8.06 4.85
N LEU A 310 -45.80 8.94 4.50
CA LEU A 310 -45.39 9.18 3.11
C LEU A 310 -44.68 7.96 2.53
N LYS A 311 -44.70 7.81 1.20
CA LYS A 311 -43.96 6.74 0.49
C LYS A 311 -43.36 7.27 -0.81
N GLY A 312 -42.23 6.71 -1.24
CA GLY A 312 -41.62 7.02 -2.54
C GLY A 312 -41.05 8.44 -2.63
N MET A 313 -41.29 9.14 -3.75
CA MET A 313 -40.71 10.46 -4.02
C MET A 313 -40.99 11.53 -2.95
N PRO A 314 -42.21 11.63 -2.37
CA PRO A 314 -42.46 12.51 -1.22
C PRO A 314 -41.52 12.31 -0.03
N VAL A 315 -41.09 11.07 0.26
CA VAL A 315 -40.12 10.79 1.34
C VAL A 315 -38.75 11.40 1.01
N LYS A 316 -38.34 11.31 -0.26
CA LYS A 316 -37.09 11.93 -0.71
C LYS A 316 -37.16 13.46 -0.62
N LEU A 317 -38.24 14.06 -1.12
CA LEU A 317 -38.45 15.51 -1.04
C LEU A 317 -38.45 16.01 0.41
N LEU A 318 -39.13 15.29 1.30
CA LEU A 318 -39.11 15.58 2.73
C LEU A 318 -37.70 15.45 3.31
N SER A 319 -36.98 14.38 2.98
CA SER A 319 -35.60 14.18 3.45
C SER A 319 -34.69 15.33 3.00
N ASP A 320 -34.78 15.73 1.73
CA ASP A 320 -33.97 16.82 1.17
C ASP A 320 -34.34 18.17 1.83
N GLY A 321 -35.63 18.43 2.06
CA GLY A 321 -36.12 19.63 2.76
C GLY A 321 -35.74 19.70 4.24
N ILE A 322 -35.68 18.55 4.93
CA ILE A 322 -35.17 18.45 6.31
C ILE A 322 -33.67 18.76 6.33
N LYS A 323 -32.89 18.12 5.46
CA LYS A 323 -31.44 18.33 5.37
C LYS A 323 -31.12 19.79 5.11
N GLN A 324 -31.78 20.43 4.15
CA GLN A 324 -31.58 21.86 3.86
C GLN A 324 -31.79 22.74 5.10
N ARG A 325 -32.88 22.54 5.85
CA ARG A 325 -33.16 23.32 7.07
C ARG A 325 -32.14 23.10 8.17
N LEU A 326 -31.63 21.87 8.30
CA LEU A 326 -30.55 21.54 9.23
C LEU A 326 -29.25 22.25 8.85
N GLU A 327 -28.90 22.27 7.56
CA GLU A 327 -27.72 23.00 7.09
C GLU A 327 -27.84 24.51 7.33
N GLU A 328 -29.01 25.08 7.01
CA GLU A 328 -29.29 26.51 7.22
C GLU A 328 -29.23 26.89 8.70
N ALA A 329 -29.90 26.12 9.57
CA ALA A 329 -29.91 26.38 11.02
C ALA A 329 -28.50 26.30 11.61
N TRP A 330 -27.75 25.24 11.27
CA TRP A 330 -26.41 25.05 11.77
C TRP A 330 -25.43 26.12 11.27
N SER A 331 -25.57 26.54 10.01
CA SER A 331 -24.77 27.64 9.44
C SER A 331 -25.03 28.99 10.14
N CYS A 332 -26.26 29.25 10.57
CA CYS A 332 -26.62 30.47 11.30
C CYS A 332 -26.08 30.47 12.73
N GLU A 333 -26.01 29.31 13.38
CA GLU A 333 -25.56 29.16 14.77
C GLU A 333 -24.02 29.12 14.90
N ASN A 334 -23.30 28.72 13.85
CA ASN A 334 -21.84 28.44 13.90
C ASN A 334 -21.00 29.32 12.96
N VAL A 335 -21.40 30.57 12.74
CA VAL A 335 -20.78 31.53 11.78
C VAL A 335 -19.27 31.74 12.00
N THR A 336 -18.74 31.47 13.19
CA THR A 336 -17.32 31.72 13.57
C THR A 336 -16.45 30.47 13.75
N THR A 337 -16.99 29.25 13.61
CA THR A 337 -16.26 27.99 13.92
C THR A 337 -15.94 27.13 12.69
N TYR A 338 -16.31 27.57 11.49
CA TYR A 338 -16.03 26.86 10.24
C TYR A 338 -14.69 27.27 9.59
N GLU A 339 -13.62 27.35 10.39
CA GLU A 339 -12.28 27.22 9.82
C GLU A 339 -12.14 25.77 9.37
N SER A 340 -12.33 25.58 8.06
CA SER A 340 -12.03 24.39 7.27
C SER A 340 -11.51 23.20 8.10
N GLN A 341 -12.42 22.31 8.52
CA GLN A 341 -12.04 20.92 8.67
C GLN A 341 -11.64 20.44 7.28
N GLU A 342 -10.39 20.70 6.90
CA GLU A 342 -9.82 20.22 5.66
C GLU A 342 -10.08 18.72 5.59
N ALA A 343 -10.46 18.26 4.40
CA ALA A 343 -10.59 16.84 4.15
C ALA A 343 -9.28 16.15 4.58
N VAL A 344 -9.35 15.38 5.66
CA VAL A 344 -8.27 14.46 6.01
C VAL A 344 -8.01 13.60 4.77
N GLN A 345 -6.75 13.44 4.40
CA GLN A 345 -6.36 12.85 3.11
C GLN A 345 -7.14 11.54 2.81
N GLY A 346 -8.09 11.61 1.87
CA GLY A 346 -8.92 10.47 1.47
C GLY A 346 -10.24 10.25 2.25
N TYR A 347 -10.59 11.12 3.20
CA TYR A 347 -11.85 11.07 3.95
C TYR A 347 -12.59 12.41 3.86
N SER A 348 -13.79 12.40 3.27
CA SER A 348 -14.60 13.61 3.19
C SER A 348 -15.14 13.99 4.58
N ALA A 349 -15.09 15.29 4.90
CA ALA A 349 -15.78 15.83 6.06
C ALA A 349 -17.29 15.49 6.01
N PRO A 350 -17.94 15.28 7.16
CA PRO A 350 -19.38 15.08 7.22
C PRO A 350 -20.10 16.28 6.62
N LEU A 351 -21.26 16.03 6.01
CA LEU A 351 -22.12 17.11 5.54
C LEU A 351 -22.65 17.88 6.75
N LEU A 352 -22.93 19.17 6.58
CA LEU A 352 -23.40 20.04 7.65
C LEU A 352 -24.65 19.49 8.35
N TRP A 353 -25.60 18.94 7.58
CA TRP A 353 -26.80 18.33 8.15
C TRP A 353 -26.49 17.07 8.98
N GLU A 354 -25.42 16.33 8.66
CA GLU A 354 -25.01 15.14 9.41
C GLU A 354 -24.50 15.55 10.80
N ILE A 355 -23.72 16.62 10.88
CA ILE A 355 -23.27 17.22 12.15
C ILE A 355 -24.49 17.71 12.94
N ALA A 356 -25.33 18.54 12.30
CA ALA A 356 -26.50 19.15 12.92
C ALA A 356 -27.53 18.14 13.46
N VAL A 357 -27.73 17.01 12.78
CA VAL A 357 -28.61 15.93 13.26
C VAL A 357 -27.95 15.12 14.36
N ALA A 358 -26.65 14.86 14.26
CA ALA A 358 -25.94 14.06 15.25
C ALA A 358 -25.96 14.69 16.65
N GLU A 359 -26.02 16.03 16.73
CA GLU A 359 -26.10 16.77 18.01
C GLU A 359 -27.49 16.75 18.65
N LYS A 360 -28.54 16.29 17.95
CA LYS A 360 -29.92 16.31 18.42
C LYS A 360 -30.35 15.01 19.11
N SER A 361 -31.39 15.10 19.94
CA SER A 361 -32.10 13.95 20.48
C SER A 361 -33.03 13.34 19.42
N GLU A 362 -33.43 12.09 19.61
CA GLU A 362 -34.37 11.43 18.71
C GLU A 362 -35.73 12.14 18.68
N GLU A 363 -36.21 12.61 19.83
CA GLU A 363 -37.46 13.35 19.96
C GLU A 363 -37.39 14.69 19.20
N GLU A 364 -36.27 15.40 19.29
CA GLU A 364 -36.05 16.65 18.56
C GLU A 364 -36.07 16.44 17.04
N VAL A 365 -35.41 15.38 16.56
CA VAL A 365 -35.40 15.02 15.13
C VAL A 365 -36.80 14.65 14.67
N ARG A 366 -37.55 13.84 15.44
CA ARG A 366 -38.94 13.47 15.12
C ARG A 366 -39.86 14.69 15.08
N ALA A 367 -39.76 15.58 16.06
CA ALA A 367 -40.55 16.81 16.10
C ALA A 367 -40.23 17.74 14.91
N MET A 368 -38.95 17.83 14.53
CA MET A 368 -38.53 18.56 13.34
C MET A 368 -39.13 17.95 12.08
N VAL A 369 -39.05 16.63 11.89
CA VAL A 369 -39.60 15.94 10.72
C VAL A 369 -41.08 16.26 10.54
N LEU A 370 -41.87 16.20 11.61
CA LEU A 370 -43.31 16.50 11.57
C LEU A 370 -43.58 17.96 11.21
N ARG A 371 -42.82 18.90 11.79
CA ARG A 371 -42.93 20.33 11.47
C ARG A 371 -42.61 20.63 10.01
N VAL A 372 -41.49 20.10 9.50
CA VAL A 372 -41.09 20.28 8.10
C VAL A 372 -42.12 19.67 7.15
N LYS A 373 -42.69 18.51 7.51
CA LYS A 373 -43.79 17.91 6.75
C LYS A 373 -45.00 18.84 6.69
N GLU A 374 -45.45 19.36 7.82
CA GLU A 374 -46.61 20.27 7.87
C GLU A 374 -46.40 21.53 7.02
N GLU A 375 -45.21 22.15 7.12
CA GLU A 375 -44.82 23.31 6.30
C GLU A 375 -44.85 22.98 4.80
N MET A 376 -44.24 21.86 4.41
CA MET A 376 -44.17 21.45 3.01
C MET A 376 -45.56 21.03 2.47
N GLN A 377 -46.43 20.45 3.30
CA GLN A 377 -47.82 20.16 2.95
C GLN A 377 -48.63 21.44 2.74
N ALA A 378 -48.51 22.42 3.64
CA ALA A 378 -49.17 23.71 3.51
C ALA A 378 -48.72 24.48 2.24
N ALA A 379 -47.46 24.29 1.83
CA ALA A 379 -46.91 24.86 0.61
C ALA A 379 -47.22 24.05 -0.67
N GLY A 380 -47.95 22.93 -0.58
CA GLY A 380 -48.26 22.04 -1.72
C GLY A 380 -47.03 21.32 -2.30
N GLN A 381 -45.90 21.31 -1.59
CA GLN A 381 -44.62 20.75 -2.08
C GLN A 381 -44.57 19.21 -2.02
N LEU A 382 -45.49 18.60 -1.26
CA LEU A 382 -45.60 17.15 -1.11
C LEU A 382 -46.70 16.53 -2.00
N ASP A 383 -47.45 17.35 -2.74
CA ASP A 383 -48.44 16.91 -3.72
C ASP A 383 -47.74 16.40 -4.99
N PHE A 384 -47.19 15.19 -4.88
CA PHE A 384 -46.55 14.52 -6.01
C PHE A 384 -47.56 13.66 -6.77
N ASP A 385 -47.97 14.10 -7.96
CA ASP A 385 -48.83 13.30 -8.84
C ASP A 385 -48.08 12.09 -9.41
N TRP A 386 -48.18 10.98 -8.68
CA TRP A 386 -47.56 9.71 -9.05
C TRP A 386 -48.07 9.16 -10.39
N LYS A 387 -49.30 9.50 -10.81
CA LYS A 387 -49.86 9.04 -12.09
C LYS A 387 -49.19 9.76 -13.26
N ALA A 388 -49.02 11.07 -13.18
CA ALA A 388 -48.33 11.86 -14.19
C ALA A 388 -46.83 11.51 -14.29
N ALA A 389 -46.16 11.30 -13.15
CA ALA A 389 -44.74 10.96 -13.13
C ALA A 389 -44.46 9.55 -13.68
N LYS A 390 -45.34 8.58 -13.41
CA LYS A 390 -45.25 7.22 -13.95
C LYS A 390 -45.49 7.21 -15.48
N ALA A 391 -46.51 7.94 -15.95
CA ALA A 391 -46.80 8.08 -17.37
C ALA A 391 -45.63 8.68 -18.16
N ARG A 392 -44.94 9.70 -17.63
CA ARG A 392 -43.74 10.28 -18.26
C ARG A 392 -42.58 9.29 -18.31
N LYS A 393 -42.40 8.45 -17.29
CA LYS A 393 -41.34 7.44 -17.25
C LYS A 393 -41.62 6.30 -18.24
N GLU A 394 -42.88 5.90 -18.40
CA GLU A 394 -43.32 4.94 -19.41
C GLU A 394 -43.18 5.50 -20.83
N GLN A 395 -43.53 6.76 -21.07
CA GLN A 395 -43.28 7.45 -22.35
C GLN A 395 -41.78 7.51 -22.69
N ARG A 396 -40.92 7.91 -21.73
CA ARG A 396 -39.46 7.93 -21.94
C ARG A 396 -38.89 6.55 -22.25
N LYS A 397 -39.43 5.51 -21.63
CA LYS A 397 -39.01 4.13 -21.88
C LYS A 397 -39.43 3.67 -23.28
N MET A 398 -40.65 4.02 -23.72
CA MET A 398 -41.11 3.79 -25.09
C MET A 398 -40.29 4.56 -26.13
N GLU A 399 -39.89 5.80 -25.88
CA GLU A 399 -39.03 6.59 -26.78
C GLU A 399 -37.61 6.01 -26.90
N VAL A 400 -37.04 5.52 -25.80
CA VAL A 400 -35.72 4.88 -25.81
C VAL A 400 -35.77 3.52 -26.52
N ASP A 401 -36.80 2.71 -26.27
CA ASP A 401 -36.99 1.42 -26.96
C ASP A 401 -37.26 1.62 -28.46
N HIS A 402 -37.92 2.73 -28.85
CA HIS A 402 -38.14 3.09 -30.26
C HIS A 402 -36.85 3.54 -30.97
N ASN A 403 -35.92 4.20 -30.26
CA ASN A 403 -34.62 4.60 -30.81
C ASN A 403 -33.59 3.47 -30.87
N VAL A 404 -33.70 2.45 -30.01
CA VAL A 404 -32.82 1.27 -30.03
C VAL A 404 -33.26 0.23 -31.08
N GLY A 405 -34.53 0.22 -31.48
CA GLY A 405 -35.05 -0.61 -32.57
C GLY A 405 -34.88 -0.03 -33.99
N ALA A 406 -34.30 1.16 -34.12
CA ALA A 406 -34.11 1.87 -35.39
C ALA A 406 -32.64 1.95 -35.86
N ILE A 407 -31.74 1.22 -35.20
CA ILE A 407 -30.37 0.92 -35.64
C ILE A 407 -30.31 -0.57 -35.94
#